data_AF-A0AA97I4A7-F1
#
_entry.id   AF-A0AA97I4A7-F1
#
_cell.length_a   1.000
_cell.length_b   1.000
_cell.length_c   1.000
_cell.angle_alpha   90.00
_cell.angle_beta   90.00
_cell.angle_gamma   90.00
#
_symmetry.space_group_name_H-M   'P 1'
#
loop_
_entity.id
_entity.type
_entity.pdbx_description
1 polymer ?
#
loop_
_entity_poly.entity_id
_entity_poly.type
_entity_poly.pdbx_seq_one_letter_code
_entity_poly.pdbx_strand_id
1 'polypeptide(L)'
;MGLALAGCASGAGSEDDASSVVGTWQSSEANEPYLSFDDDGTFDGNDGCNGLSGQYEQDGDTVTVTFSASTLRGCEGVDTWLSELSTIEVGDASLEIYDSSGELLGSLARDD
;
A
#
# COMPACT_ATOMS: atom_id res chain seq x y z
N MET A 1 -19.81 10.28 -51.16
CA MET A 1 -19.52 9.09 -50.34
C MET A 1 -18.07 8.70 -50.58
N GLY A 2 -17.05 9.08 -49.82
CA GLY A 2 -16.99 9.46 -48.41
C GLY A 2 -16.75 8.23 -47.55
N LEU A 3 -15.49 7.93 -47.20
CA LEU A 3 -15.13 7.12 -46.03
C LEU A 3 -13.67 7.45 -45.63
N ALA A 4 -13.52 8.19 -44.54
CA ALA A 4 -12.25 8.44 -43.87
C ALA A 4 -12.06 7.37 -42.79
N LEU A 5 -10.87 6.75 -42.71
CA LEU A 5 -10.48 5.94 -41.56
C LEU A 5 -9.94 6.88 -40.48
N ALA A 6 -10.76 7.14 -39.47
CA ALA A 6 -10.36 7.79 -38.23
C ALA A 6 -10.32 6.75 -37.09
N GLY A 7 -9.19 6.73 -36.38
CA GLY A 7 -9.09 6.51 -34.93
C GLY A 7 -9.48 5.15 -34.35
N CYS A 8 -8.48 4.45 -33.83
CA CYS A 8 -8.54 3.91 -32.46
C CYS A 8 -7.17 4.21 -31.80
N ALA A 9 -7.06 5.35 -31.13
CA ALA A 9 -6.17 5.46 -29.98
C ALA A 9 -6.93 4.81 -28.82
N SER A 10 -6.90 3.49 -28.76
CA SER A 10 -7.45 2.73 -27.64
C SER A 10 -6.48 2.88 -26.49
N GLY A 11 -6.82 3.82 -25.59
CA GLY A 11 -6.52 3.82 -24.17
C GLY A 11 -5.06 3.64 -23.79
N ALA A 12 -4.47 4.70 -23.27
CA ALA A 12 -3.46 4.57 -22.23
C ALA A 12 -4.10 3.84 -21.03
N GLY A 13 -4.13 2.51 -21.08
CA GLY A 13 -3.97 1.73 -19.87
C GLY A 13 -2.47 1.74 -19.60
N SER A 14 -2.07 2.28 -18.46
CA SER A 14 -0.69 2.16 -17.99
C SER A 14 -0.39 0.68 -17.77
N GLU A 15 0.03 0.01 -18.83
CA GLU A 15 0.57 -1.34 -18.82
C GLU A 15 2.04 -1.25 -18.37
N ASP A 16 2.34 -0.72 -17.18
CA ASP A 16 3.68 -0.79 -16.54
C ASP A 16 3.65 -0.06 -15.18
N ASP A 17 2.95 -0.61 -14.20
CA ASP A 17 3.06 -0.18 -12.79
C ASP A 17 2.97 -1.40 -11.85
N ALA A 18 3.45 -2.57 -12.29
CA ALA A 18 3.60 -3.74 -11.42
C ALA A 18 4.50 -3.43 -10.21
N SER A 19 5.38 -2.42 -10.35
CA SER A 19 6.24 -1.91 -9.29
C SER A 19 5.59 -0.81 -8.43
N SER A 20 4.47 -0.21 -8.83
CA SER A 20 3.93 0.94 -8.10
C SER A 20 3.18 0.52 -6.84
N VAL A 21 3.54 1.13 -5.71
CA VAL A 21 2.87 0.92 -4.42
C VAL A 21 1.49 1.59 -4.36
N VAL A 22 1.20 2.53 -5.26
CA VAL A 22 -0.05 3.32 -5.25
C VAL A 22 -1.29 2.41 -5.31
N GLY A 23 -2.24 2.63 -4.41
CA GLY A 23 -3.45 1.81 -4.26
C GLY A 23 -3.62 1.24 -2.86
N THR A 24 -4.63 0.37 -2.71
CA THR A 24 -5.03 -0.23 -1.43
C THR A 24 -4.50 -1.65 -1.31
N TRP A 25 -4.02 -1.97 -0.12
CA TRP A 25 -3.44 -3.26 0.23
C TRP A 25 -3.99 -3.72 1.58
N GLN A 26 -4.47 -4.95 1.65
CA GLN A 26 -5.20 -5.46 2.80
C GLN A 26 -4.68 -6.83 3.25
N SER A 27 -4.71 -7.08 4.55
CA SER A 27 -4.50 -8.40 5.13
C SER A 27 -5.81 -9.18 5.18
N SER A 28 -5.75 -10.49 4.89
CA SER A 28 -6.88 -11.40 5.06
C SER A 28 -7.14 -11.82 6.52
N GLU A 29 -6.37 -11.28 7.47
CA GLU A 29 -6.52 -11.59 8.89
C GLU A 29 -7.69 -10.85 9.56
N ALA A 30 -8.03 -11.26 10.77
CA ALA A 30 -9.09 -10.64 11.54
C ALA A 30 -8.80 -9.14 11.78
N ASN A 31 -9.85 -8.32 11.72
CA ASN A 31 -9.80 -6.85 11.81
C ASN A 31 -9.17 -6.15 10.59
N GLU A 32 -8.81 -6.90 9.55
CA GLU A 32 -8.53 -6.37 8.21
C GLU A 32 -7.55 -5.17 8.20
N PRO A 33 -6.33 -5.30 8.77
CA PRO A 33 -5.30 -4.28 8.62
C PRO A 33 -5.08 -3.92 7.14
N TYR A 34 -4.93 -2.64 6.85
CA TYR A 34 -4.73 -2.15 5.47
C TYR A 34 -3.83 -0.92 5.43
N LEU A 35 -3.25 -0.70 4.25
CA LEU A 35 -2.58 0.54 3.84
C LEU A 35 -3.12 0.97 2.47
N SER A 36 -3.30 2.27 2.30
CA SER A 36 -3.64 2.92 1.04
C SER A 36 -2.59 3.98 0.74
N PHE A 37 -1.99 3.92 -0.44
CA PHE A 37 -0.97 4.86 -0.90
C PHE A 37 -1.53 5.72 -2.03
N ASP A 38 -1.42 7.03 -1.88
CA ASP A 38 -1.85 8.01 -2.87
C ASP A 38 -0.67 8.52 -3.71
N ASP A 39 -0.94 8.96 -4.94
CA ASP A 39 0.09 9.43 -5.89
C ASP A 39 0.83 10.71 -5.43
N ASP A 40 0.37 11.34 -4.36
CA ASP A 40 0.99 12.53 -3.76
C ASP A 40 2.09 12.24 -2.73
N GLY A 41 2.39 10.95 -2.49
CA GLY A 41 3.41 10.52 -1.54
C GLY A 41 2.88 10.37 -0.10
N THR A 42 1.57 10.36 0.10
CA THR A 42 0.94 10.10 1.39
C THR A 42 0.35 8.70 1.49
N PHE A 43 0.19 8.22 2.72
CA PHE A 43 -0.52 6.98 2.98
C PHE A 43 -1.43 7.10 4.20
N ASP A 44 -2.49 6.31 4.19
CA ASP A 44 -3.42 6.12 5.30
C ASP A 44 -3.68 4.62 5.48
N GLY A 45 -4.11 4.22 6.68
CA GLY A 45 -4.29 2.81 6.98
C GLY A 45 -4.87 2.53 8.35
N ASN A 46 -4.92 1.24 8.68
CA ASN A 46 -5.22 0.77 10.01
C ASN A 46 -4.45 -0.51 10.33
N ASP A 47 -4.06 -0.69 11.60
CA ASP A 47 -3.37 -1.91 12.08
C ASP A 47 -4.33 -2.97 12.68
N GLY A 48 -5.63 -2.85 12.43
CA GLY A 48 -6.69 -3.63 13.08
C GLY A 48 -7.31 -2.96 14.31
N CYS A 49 -6.71 -1.91 14.86
CA CYS A 49 -7.23 -1.18 16.03
C CYS A 49 -7.09 0.36 15.90
N ASN A 50 -5.95 0.77 15.39
CA ASN A 50 -5.45 2.13 15.33
C ASN A 50 -5.41 2.60 13.89
N GLY A 51 -5.75 3.88 13.68
CA GLY A 51 -5.50 4.52 12.40
C GLY A 51 -4.01 4.83 12.26
N LEU A 52 -3.49 4.59 11.06
CA LEU A 52 -2.13 4.90 10.63
C LEU A 52 -2.18 5.95 9.53
N SER A 53 -1.29 6.94 9.55
CA SER A 53 -1.09 7.82 8.41
C SER A 53 0.29 8.44 8.37
N GLY A 54 0.74 8.83 7.18
CA GLY A 54 2.06 9.39 7.00
C GLY A 54 2.41 9.72 5.56
N GLN A 55 3.71 9.82 5.34
CA GLN A 55 4.32 10.01 4.04
C GLN A 55 5.13 8.77 3.67
N TYR A 56 5.33 8.55 2.39
CA TYR A 56 6.19 7.48 1.90
C TYR A 56 7.11 7.98 0.78
N GLU A 57 8.24 7.31 0.62
CA GLU A 57 9.15 7.47 -0.50
C GLU A 57 9.42 6.09 -1.11
N GLN A 58 9.33 5.99 -2.44
CA GLN A 58 9.58 4.76 -3.18
C GLN A 58 10.88 4.87 -3.98
N ASP A 59 11.77 3.90 -3.82
CA ASP A 59 12.99 3.70 -4.62
C ASP A 59 12.99 2.30 -5.23
N GLY A 60 12.57 2.21 -6.50
CA GLY A 60 12.34 0.92 -7.15
C GLY A 60 11.22 0.15 -6.45
N ASP A 61 11.53 -1.06 -5.97
CA ASP A 61 10.58 -1.93 -5.28
C ASP A 61 10.58 -1.72 -3.76
N THR A 62 11.46 -0.85 -3.23
CA THR A 62 11.51 -0.56 -1.79
C THR A 62 10.77 0.74 -1.48
N VAL A 63 9.89 0.70 -0.48
CA VAL A 63 9.17 1.86 0.05
C VAL A 63 9.55 2.08 1.51
N THR A 64 9.94 3.31 1.83
CA THR A 64 10.18 3.75 3.22
C THR A 64 9.05 4.66 3.66
N VAL A 65 8.52 4.45 4.86
CA VAL A 65 7.43 5.26 5.41
C VAL A 65 7.89 6.15 6.55
N THR A 66 7.24 7.30 6.69
CA THR A 66 7.37 8.19 7.85
C THR A 66 5.99 8.48 8.41
N PHE A 67 5.69 7.95 9.60
CA PHE A 67 4.43 8.21 10.27
C PHE A 67 4.28 9.67 10.65
N SER A 68 3.14 10.26 10.30
CA SER A 68 2.75 11.60 10.74
C SER A 68 1.86 11.54 11.97
N ALA A 69 0.98 10.53 12.05
CA ALA A 69 0.16 10.28 13.23
C ALA A 69 -0.25 8.81 13.32
N SER A 70 -0.34 8.30 14.54
CA SER A 70 -1.10 7.09 14.87
C SER A 70 -2.05 7.40 16.02
N THR A 71 -3.23 6.78 16.01
CA THR A 71 -4.14 6.86 17.17
C THR A 71 -3.81 5.73 18.12
N LEU A 72 -3.56 6.00 19.40
CA LEU A 72 -3.37 4.92 20.39
C LEU A 72 -4.72 4.56 21.03
N ARG A 73 -5.44 3.59 20.45
CA ARG A 73 -6.59 2.92 21.07
C ARG A 73 -6.15 1.62 21.73
N GLY A 74 -6.73 1.32 22.89
CA GLY A 74 -6.53 0.02 23.54
C GLY A 74 -7.58 -0.98 23.06
N CYS A 75 -7.23 -1.84 22.11
CA CYS A 75 -8.07 -2.97 21.70
C CYS A 75 -7.54 -4.27 22.32
N GLU A 76 -8.38 -4.96 23.09
CA GLU A 76 -7.99 -6.23 23.71
C GLU A 76 -8.00 -7.36 22.68
N GLY A 77 -6.90 -8.10 22.58
CA GLY A 77 -6.79 -9.27 21.69
C GLY A 77 -6.59 -8.97 20.21
N VAL A 78 -6.25 -7.72 19.86
CA VAL A 78 -5.85 -7.34 18.50
C VAL A 78 -4.33 -7.31 18.43
N ASP A 79 -3.78 -7.99 17.43
CA ASP A 79 -2.37 -7.88 17.08
C ASP A 79 -2.18 -6.64 16.19
N THR A 80 -1.41 -5.66 16.67
CA THR A 80 -1.16 -4.39 16.00
C THR A 80 0.19 -4.37 15.29
N TRP A 81 0.67 -5.52 14.81
CA TRP A 81 1.99 -5.66 14.16
C TRP A 81 2.26 -4.60 13.08
N LEU A 82 1.24 -4.18 12.33
CA LEU A 82 1.40 -3.20 11.24
C LEU A 82 1.82 -1.80 11.75
N SER A 83 1.61 -1.50 13.04
CA SER A 83 2.14 -0.27 13.67
C SER A 83 3.67 -0.24 13.78
N GLU A 84 4.36 -1.37 13.61
CA GLU A 84 5.83 -1.48 13.65
C GLU A 84 6.49 -1.32 12.27
N LEU A 85 5.68 -1.15 11.22
CA LEU A 85 6.12 -0.94 9.84
C LEU A 85 7.20 0.15 9.74
N SER A 86 8.27 -0.14 9.01
CA SER A 86 9.32 0.82 8.64
C SER A 86 9.59 0.81 7.14
N THR A 87 9.67 -0.38 6.56
CA THR A 87 10.04 -0.60 5.15
C THR A 87 9.08 -1.61 4.53
N ILE A 88 8.80 -1.42 3.24
CA ILE A 88 7.95 -2.29 2.45
C ILE A 88 8.70 -2.69 1.19
N GLU A 89 8.63 -3.97 0.83
CA GLU A 89 9.04 -4.45 -0.48
C GLU A 89 7.80 -4.71 -1.33
N VAL A 90 7.76 -4.12 -2.52
CA VAL A 90 6.64 -4.16 -3.47
C VAL A 90 6.85 -5.32 -4.44
N GLY A 91 5.95 -6.30 -4.40
CA GLY A 91 5.83 -7.34 -5.42
C GLY A 91 4.67 -7.08 -6.38
N ASP A 92 4.48 -7.98 -7.36
CA ASP A 92 3.46 -7.82 -8.40
C ASP A 92 2.02 -7.66 -7.85
N ALA A 93 1.70 -8.36 -6.77
CA ALA A 93 0.36 -8.38 -6.17
C ALA A 93 0.38 -8.47 -4.63
N SER A 94 1.54 -8.28 -4.00
CA SER A 94 1.68 -8.29 -2.55
C SER A 94 2.75 -7.32 -2.07
N LEU A 95 2.55 -6.76 -0.89
CA LEU A 95 3.55 -6.04 -0.12
C LEU A 95 4.11 -6.94 0.98
N GLU A 96 5.43 -6.97 1.13
CA GLU A 96 6.11 -7.54 2.29
C GLU A 96 6.48 -6.42 3.26
N ILE A 97 6.07 -6.54 4.52
CA ILE A 97 6.16 -5.48 5.52
C ILE A 97 7.27 -5.81 6.52
N TYR A 98 8.22 -4.89 6.69
CA TYR A 98 9.37 -5.06 7.57
C TYR A 98 9.42 -4.00 8.67
N ASP A 99 9.96 -4.39 9.82
CA ASP A 99 10.23 -3.48 10.93
C ASP A 99 11.55 -2.70 10.74
N SER A 100 11.86 -1.80 11.69
CA SER A 100 13.10 -1.01 11.67
C SER A 100 14.40 -1.81 11.83
N SER A 101 14.31 -3.08 12.22
CA SER A 101 15.43 -4.01 12.35
C SER A 101 15.64 -4.87 11.09
N GLY A 102 14.68 -4.85 10.15
CA GLY A 102 14.66 -5.66 8.94
C GLY A 102 14.01 -7.04 9.13
N GLU A 103 13.26 -7.26 10.20
CA GLU A 103 12.47 -8.48 10.41
C GLU A 103 11.17 -8.41 9.60
N LEU A 104 10.76 -9.53 9.00
CA LEU A 104 9.52 -9.61 8.24
C LEU A 104 8.35 -9.74 9.22
N LEU A 105 7.45 -8.75 9.22
CA LEU A 105 6.26 -8.72 10.06
C LEU A 105 5.09 -9.47 9.44
N GLY A 106 4.86 -9.26 8.14
CA GLY A 106 3.70 -9.80 7.46
C GLY A 106 3.61 -9.38 6.00
N SER A 107 2.47 -9.64 5.38
CA SER A 107 2.20 -9.23 4.00
C SER A 107 0.78 -8.71 3.82
N LEU A 108 0.61 -7.80 2.87
CA LEU A 108 -0.68 -7.29 2.43
C LEU A 108 -0.88 -7.65 0.96
N ALA A 109 -2.06 -8.13 0.60
CA ALA A 109 -2.42 -8.38 -0.80
C ALA A 109 -3.08 -7.15 -1.40
N ARG A 110 -2.98 -6.97 -2.72
CA ARG A 110 -3.68 -5.87 -3.39
C ARG A 110 -5.19 -6.05 -3.25
N ASP A 111 -5.89 -4.98 -2.88
CA ASP A 111 -7.35 -4.93 -2.79
C ASP A 111 -7.89 -4.34 -4.11
N ASP A 112 -8.44 -5.21 -4.98
CA ASP A 112 -8.98 -4.88 -6.30
C ASP A 112 -10.49 -4.59 -6.29
#